data_AF-A0A391NZ63-F1
#
_entry.id   AF-A0A391NZ63-F1
#
_cell.length_a   1.000
_cell.length_b   1.000
_cell.length_c   1.000
_cell.angle_alpha   90.00
_cell.angle_beta   90.00
_cell.angle_gamma   90.00
#
_symmetry.space_group_name_H-M   'P 1'
#
loop_
_entity.id
_entity.type
_entity.pdbx_description
1 polymer ?
#
loop_
_entity_poly.entity_id
_entity_poly.type
_entity_poly.pdbx_seq_one_letter_code
_entity_poly.pdbx_strand_id
1 'polypeptide(L)'
;MGNVAKLKNLNELKDGIQKQWIWGSKDKFSLSCDYLQKVNYSIQDLNAEIHNLQEPTRKEIIYVIVLVGWICEAVDSIYKILRKEIIDYLDMKDDEKLRQAKKYFKAIRSFVVAHPLSTSRHEAYGMDGDLICVDVRNRTTKLTEMFEDPSSWLFLTLDGLHENAKDVTSDFILYVYSEKLDQMKYFKYIRVNFSDLYYVAQLQIDRIYALDLKLRKLTKKKVGIQ
;
A
#
# COMPACT_ATOMS: atom_id res chain seq x y z
N MET A 1 -0.09 -17.42 10.15
CA MET A 1 -0.55 -16.01 10.21
C MET A 1 0.65 -15.15 10.49
N GLY A 2 0.91 -14.19 9.61
CA GLY A 2 1.99 -13.23 9.84
C GLY A 2 1.59 -12.28 10.96
N ASN A 3 2.35 -12.24 12.06
CA ASN A 3 2.15 -11.20 13.06
C ASN A 3 2.52 -9.86 12.44
N VAL A 4 1.51 -9.05 12.12
CA VAL A 4 1.70 -7.70 11.64
C VAL A 4 2.14 -6.81 12.80
N ALA A 5 3.27 -6.11 12.63
CA ALA A 5 3.77 -5.19 13.63
C ALA A 5 2.98 -3.87 13.63
N LYS A 6 2.82 -3.28 14.83
CA LYS A 6 2.21 -1.97 14.98
C LYS A 6 3.00 -0.91 14.23
N LEU A 7 2.32 -0.13 13.39
CA LEU A 7 2.89 1.01 12.67
C LEU A 7 3.22 2.14 13.65
N LYS A 8 4.32 2.83 13.38
CA LYS A 8 4.73 4.01 14.14
C LYS A 8 3.78 5.19 13.88
N ASN A 9 3.24 5.78 14.95
CA ASN A 9 2.45 7.02 14.87
C ASN A 9 3.32 8.23 14.53
N LEU A 10 2.72 9.33 14.07
CA LEU A 10 3.46 10.55 13.69
C LEU A 10 3.87 11.46 14.87
N ASN A 11 3.69 11.01 16.12
CA ASN A 11 3.92 11.84 17.32
C ASN A 11 5.39 12.28 17.51
N GLU A 12 6.34 11.58 16.88
CA GLU A 12 7.78 11.87 17.01
C GLU A 12 8.36 12.77 15.91
N LEU A 13 7.51 13.40 15.09
CA LEU A 13 7.97 14.40 14.12
C LEU A 13 8.62 15.58 14.87
N LYS A 14 9.70 16.14 14.31
CA LYS A 14 10.58 17.14 14.96
C LYS A 14 10.47 18.51 14.31
N ASP A 15 9.25 18.92 14.00
CA ASP A 15 8.85 20.27 13.54
C ASP A 15 9.44 20.73 12.19
N GLY A 16 10.15 19.88 11.45
CA GLY A 16 10.67 20.21 10.13
C GLY A 16 9.55 20.50 9.13
N ILE A 17 8.54 19.64 9.12
CA ILE A 17 7.32 19.80 8.32
C ILE A 17 6.45 20.98 8.78
N GLN A 18 6.57 21.40 10.05
CA GLN A 18 5.79 22.51 10.60
C GLN A 18 6.27 23.91 10.14
N LYS A 19 7.40 23.98 9.42
CA LYS A 19 7.94 25.24 8.90
C LYS A 19 7.03 25.82 7.81
N GLN A 20 6.22 26.83 8.15
CA GLN A 20 5.24 27.41 7.22
C GLN A 20 5.82 27.85 5.85
N TRP A 21 7.04 28.38 5.83
CA TRP A 21 7.62 28.93 4.60
C TRP A 21 7.89 27.87 3.52
N ILE A 22 7.98 26.57 3.88
CA ILE A 22 8.29 25.49 2.93
C ILE A 22 7.13 25.19 1.97
N TRP A 23 5.93 25.65 2.31
CA TRP A 23 4.70 25.34 1.58
C TRP A 23 4.30 26.41 0.56
N GLY A 24 4.86 27.62 0.63
CA GLY A 24 4.54 28.68 -0.32
C GLY A 24 3.48 29.65 0.15
N SER A 25 2.38 29.13 0.68
CA SER A 25 1.23 29.92 1.16
C SER A 25 0.65 29.33 2.44
N LYS A 26 -0.20 30.11 3.12
CA LYS A 26 -0.95 29.65 4.30
C LYS A 26 -1.89 28.49 3.92
N ASP A 27 -2.57 28.58 2.79
CA ASP A 27 -3.49 27.53 2.32
C ASP A 27 -2.77 26.20 2.10
N LYS A 28 -1.59 26.22 1.48
CA LYS A 28 -0.77 25.02 1.30
C LYS A 28 -0.24 24.47 2.62
N PHE A 29 0.08 25.33 3.60
CA PHE A 29 0.42 24.89 4.94
C PHE A 29 -0.76 24.18 5.62
N SER A 30 -1.95 24.77 5.61
CA SER A 30 -3.17 24.14 6.14
C SER A 30 -3.45 22.79 5.47
N LEU A 31 -3.36 22.74 4.14
CA LEU A 31 -3.53 21.49 3.39
C LEU A 31 -2.49 20.43 3.75
N SER A 32 -1.25 20.81 4.05
CA SER A 32 -0.22 19.89 4.54
C SER A 32 -0.61 19.29 5.90
N CYS A 33 -1.19 20.09 6.80
CA CYS A 33 -1.69 19.62 8.09
C CYS A 33 -2.85 18.63 7.91
N ASP A 34 -3.78 18.89 7.01
CA ASP A 34 -4.90 17.99 6.70
C ASP A 34 -4.40 16.64 6.18
N TYR A 35 -3.40 16.65 5.29
CA TYR A 35 -2.79 15.41 4.79
C TYR A 35 -2.06 14.63 5.89
N LEU A 36 -1.31 15.29 6.76
CA LEU A 36 -0.68 14.64 7.92
C LEU A 36 -1.72 14.04 8.87
N GLN A 37 -2.81 14.75 9.10
CA GLN A 37 -3.90 14.28 9.95
C GLN A 37 -4.58 13.05 9.34
N LYS A 38 -4.83 13.06 8.03
CA LYS A 38 -5.34 11.88 7.31
C LYS A 38 -4.41 10.68 7.45
N VAL A 39 -3.10 10.87 7.28
CA VAL A 39 -2.11 9.79 7.52
C VAL A 39 -2.20 9.29 8.95
N ASN A 40 -2.22 10.19 9.94
CA ASN A 40 -2.25 9.83 11.35
C ASN A 40 -3.50 9.02 11.73
N TYR A 41 -4.69 9.43 11.28
CA TYR A 41 -5.91 8.65 11.50
C TYR A 41 -5.85 7.28 10.84
N SER A 42 -5.39 7.20 9.59
CA SER A 42 -5.26 5.90 8.93
C SER A 42 -4.24 4.96 9.60
N ILE A 43 -3.16 5.50 10.20
CA ILE A 43 -2.24 4.70 11.02
C ILE A 43 -2.93 4.19 12.29
N GLN A 44 -3.68 5.05 12.98
CA GLN A 44 -4.41 4.68 14.20
C GLN A 44 -5.43 3.58 13.91
N ASP A 45 -6.19 3.73 12.82
CA ASP A 45 -7.17 2.74 12.38
C ASP A 45 -6.50 1.41 11.99
N LEU A 46 -5.43 1.43 11.20
CA LEU A 46 -4.66 0.21 10.87
C LEU A 46 -4.13 -0.47 12.13
N ASN A 47 -3.61 0.29 13.09
CA ASN A 47 -3.11 -0.27 14.33
C ASN A 47 -4.24 -0.85 15.20
N ALA A 48 -5.41 -0.23 15.18
CA ALA A 48 -6.59 -0.75 15.88
C ALA A 48 -7.06 -2.06 15.26
N GLU A 49 -6.99 -2.23 13.94
CA GLU A 49 -7.47 -3.45 13.25
C GLU A 49 -6.61 -4.69 13.47
N ILE A 50 -5.36 -4.57 13.96
CA ILE A 50 -4.41 -5.71 14.06
C ILE A 50 -5.01 -6.93 14.77
N HIS A 51 -5.79 -6.72 15.83
CA HIS A 51 -6.44 -7.82 16.56
C HIS A 51 -7.49 -8.57 15.71
N ASN A 52 -8.21 -7.86 14.84
CA ASN A 52 -9.22 -8.44 13.95
C ASN A 52 -8.59 -9.21 12.78
N LEU A 53 -7.30 -9.00 12.49
CA LEU A 53 -6.60 -9.67 11.38
C LEU A 53 -6.24 -11.14 11.67
N GLN A 54 -6.50 -11.64 12.88
CA GLN A 54 -6.35 -13.06 13.18
C GLN A 54 -7.43 -13.90 12.49
N GLU A 55 -8.66 -13.42 12.41
CA GLU A 55 -9.74 -14.05 11.64
C GLU A 55 -10.50 -12.97 10.87
N PRO A 56 -9.88 -12.34 9.85
CA PRO A 56 -10.45 -11.19 9.19
C PRO A 56 -11.71 -11.60 8.43
N THR A 57 -12.72 -10.73 8.36
CA THR A 57 -13.77 -10.89 7.36
C THR A 57 -13.39 -10.11 6.09
N ARG A 58 -14.23 -10.19 5.06
CA ARG A 58 -14.08 -9.36 3.85
C ARG A 58 -14.00 -7.87 4.17
N LYS A 59 -14.73 -7.42 5.20
CA LYS A 59 -14.73 -6.03 5.61
C LYS A 59 -13.34 -5.58 6.03
N GLU A 60 -12.67 -6.33 6.91
CA GLU A 60 -11.34 -5.98 7.40
C GLU A 60 -10.30 -6.01 6.27
N ILE A 61 -10.39 -6.97 5.34
CA ILE A 61 -9.47 -7.04 4.19
C ILE A 61 -9.59 -5.79 3.31
N ILE A 62 -10.83 -5.42 2.92
CA ILE A 62 -11.07 -4.23 2.10
C ILE A 62 -10.69 -2.96 2.87
N TYR A 63 -11.01 -2.90 4.16
CA TYR A 63 -10.72 -1.75 4.99
C TYR A 63 -9.21 -1.47 5.10
N VAL A 64 -8.39 -2.50 5.34
CA VAL A 64 -6.92 -2.39 5.34
C VAL A 64 -6.40 -1.86 4.00
N ILE A 65 -6.86 -2.41 2.87
CA ILE A 65 -6.45 -1.94 1.53
C ILE A 65 -6.78 -0.46 1.35
N VAL A 66 -7.97 -0.02 1.78
CA VAL A 66 -8.40 1.39 1.69
C VAL A 66 -7.52 2.29 2.56
N LEU A 67 -7.26 1.92 3.82
CA LEU A 67 -6.45 2.73 4.74
C LEU A 67 -5.00 2.88 4.26
N VAL A 68 -4.38 1.80 3.78
CA VAL A 68 -3.03 1.88 3.17
C VAL A 68 -3.05 2.78 1.93
N GLY A 69 -4.14 2.75 1.16
CA GLY A 69 -4.33 3.63 0.02
C GLY A 69 -4.41 5.10 0.39
N TRP A 70 -5.14 5.41 1.46
CA TRP A 70 -5.24 6.77 1.99
C TRP A 70 -3.89 7.29 2.50
N ILE A 71 -3.09 6.45 3.16
CA ILE A 71 -1.72 6.82 3.55
C ILE A 71 -0.90 7.16 2.31
N CYS A 72 -0.86 6.26 1.32
CA CYS A 72 -0.07 6.46 0.10
C CYS A 72 -0.44 7.75 -0.63
N GLU A 73 -1.74 8.01 -0.81
CA GLU A 73 -2.22 9.21 -1.51
C GLU A 73 -1.95 10.50 -0.72
N ALA A 74 -2.14 10.48 0.59
CA ALA A 74 -1.88 11.64 1.44
C ALA A 74 -0.38 11.97 1.46
N VAL A 75 0.50 10.97 1.60
CA VAL A 75 1.95 11.17 1.55
C VAL A 75 2.37 11.72 0.20
N ASP A 76 1.96 11.12 -0.91
CA ASP A 76 2.29 11.66 -2.24
C ASP A 76 1.77 13.10 -2.44
N SER A 77 0.64 13.45 -1.84
CA SER A 77 0.08 14.80 -1.90
C SER A 77 0.89 15.82 -1.08
N ILE A 78 1.43 15.44 0.08
CA ILE A 78 2.37 16.26 0.86
C ILE A 78 3.58 16.66 0.00
N TYR A 79 4.17 15.69 -0.72
CA TYR A 79 5.30 15.98 -1.61
C TYR A 79 4.92 16.89 -2.77
N LYS A 80 3.72 16.73 -3.36
CA LYS A 80 3.26 17.56 -4.49
C LYS A 80 3.06 19.03 -4.13
N ILE A 81 2.65 19.32 -2.89
CA ILE A 81 2.36 20.70 -2.47
C ILE A 81 3.58 21.43 -1.91
N LEU A 82 4.67 20.71 -1.61
CA LEU A 82 5.94 21.29 -1.18
C LEU A 82 6.51 22.22 -2.26
N ARG A 83 7.16 23.31 -1.85
CA ARG A 83 7.82 24.22 -2.79
C ARG A 83 8.82 23.47 -3.68
N LYS A 84 8.80 23.77 -4.98
CA LYS A 84 9.65 23.12 -5.98
C LYS A 84 11.14 23.30 -5.65
N GLU A 85 11.54 24.48 -5.21
CA GLU A 85 12.92 24.80 -4.81
C GLU A 85 13.44 23.89 -3.70
N ILE A 86 12.53 23.44 -2.83
CA ILE A 86 12.86 22.52 -1.73
C ILE A 86 12.94 21.08 -2.25
N ILE A 87 12.00 20.66 -3.09
CA ILE A 87 12.04 19.33 -3.73
C ILE A 87 13.35 19.15 -4.49
N ASP A 88 13.70 20.14 -5.32
CA ASP A 88 14.91 20.13 -6.15
C ASP A 88 16.17 20.11 -5.28
N TYR A 89 16.20 20.88 -4.17
CA TYR A 89 17.35 20.90 -3.26
C TYR A 89 17.52 19.60 -2.45
N LEU A 90 16.41 18.98 -2.01
CA LEU A 90 16.48 17.79 -1.16
C LEU A 90 16.76 16.50 -1.94
N ASP A 91 16.68 16.55 -3.28
CA ASP A 91 16.83 15.45 -4.23
C ASP A 91 16.18 14.15 -3.73
N MET A 92 14.93 14.27 -3.27
CA MET A 92 14.21 13.15 -2.67
C MET A 92 13.65 12.23 -3.75
N LYS A 93 14.50 11.32 -4.23
CA LYS A 93 14.07 10.22 -5.10
C LYS A 93 13.53 9.06 -4.26
N ASP A 94 12.48 8.45 -4.77
CA ASP A 94 11.99 7.19 -4.22
C ASP A 94 13.05 6.11 -4.49
N ASP A 95 13.52 5.45 -3.42
CA ASP A 95 14.40 4.31 -3.57
C ASP A 95 13.68 3.13 -4.25
N GLU A 96 14.43 2.10 -4.63
CA GLU A 96 13.85 0.93 -5.32
C GLU A 96 12.78 0.23 -4.47
N LYS A 97 12.98 0.12 -3.15
CA LYS A 97 12.04 -0.56 -2.24
C LYS A 97 10.70 0.17 -2.20
N LEU A 98 10.73 1.49 -2.06
CA LEU A 98 9.53 2.32 -2.07
C LEU A 98 8.81 2.27 -3.42
N ARG A 99 9.57 2.29 -4.54
CA ARG A 99 8.97 2.17 -5.88
C ARG A 99 8.30 0.82 -6.08
N GLN A 100 8.95 -0.26 -5.66
CA GLN A 100 8.39 -1.61 -5.72
C GLN A 100 7.13 -1.74 -4.86
N ALA A 101 7.18 -1.31 -3.60
CA ALA A 101 6.03 -1.33 -2.70
C ALA A 101 4.84 -0.54 -3.25
N LYS A 102 5.09 0.65 -3.85
CA LYS A 102 4.04 1.43 -4.52
C LYS A 102 3.43 0.71 -5.72
N LYS A 103 4.24 0.02 -6.53
CA LYS A 103 3.75 -0.75 -7.69
C LYS A 103 2.88 -1.91 -7.23
N TYR A 104 3.38 -2.72 -6.30
CA TYR A 104 2.64 -3.81 -5.66
C TYR A 104 1.29 -3.35 -5.11
N PHE A 105 1.30 -2.29 -4.29
CA PHE A 105 0.08 -1.82 -3.67
C PHE A 105 -0.93 -1.27 -4.69
N LYS A 106 -0.45 -0.55 -5.72
CA LYS A 106 -1.31 -0.09 -6.82
C LYS A 106 -1.93 -1.26 -7.56
N ALA A 107 -1.21 -2.36 -7.73
CA ALA A 107 -1.71 -3.58 -8.36
C ALA A 107 -2.89 -4.15 -7.55
N ILE A 108 -2.67 -4.47 -6.27
CA ILE A 108 -3.72 -5.00 -5.39
C ILE A 108 -4.92 -4.06 -5.31
N ARG A 109 -4.70 -2.77 -5.06
CA ARG A 109 -5.80 -1.81 -4.95
C ARG A 109 -6.62 -1.72 -6.24
N SER A 110 -5.94 -1.74 -7.39
CA SER A 110 -6.63 -1.71 -8.69
C SER A 110 -7.46 -2.97 -8.88
N PHE A 111 -6.87 -4.13 -8.57
CA PHE A 111 -7.49 -5.42 -8.81
C PHE A 111 -8.61 -5.77 -7.83
N VAL A 112 -8.56 -5.29 -6.60
CA VAL A 112 -9.56 -5.61 -5.59
C VAL A 112 -10.65 -4.55 -5.51
N VAL A 113 -10.30 -3.26 -5.64
CA VAL A 113 -11.22 -2.16 -5.31
C VAL A 113 -11.62 -1.33 -6.53
N ALA A 114 -10.68 -0.95 -7.39
CA ALA A 114 -10.95 0.05 -8.43
C ALA A 114 -11.47 -0.54 -9.75
N HIS A 115 -10.86 -1.62 -10.21
CA HIS A 115 -11.03 -2.18 -11.56
C HIS A 115 -10.96 -3.73 -11.54
N PRO A 116 -11.79 -4.42 -10.73
CA PRO A 116 -11.69 -5.87 -10.53
C PRO A 116 -11.93 -6.73 -11.77
N LEU A 117 -12.57 -6.18 -12.80
CA LEU A 117 -12.95 -6.90 -14.02
C LEU A 117 -12.05 -6.63 -15.23
N SER A 118 -11.09 -5.70 -15.14
CA SER A 118 -10.39 -5.21 -16.35
C SER A 118 -9.04 -4.53 -16.07
N THR A 119 -8.38 -4.85 -14.96
CA THR A 119 -7.07 -4.25 -14.66
C THR A 119 -5.99 -4.83 -15.57
N SER A 120 -5.35 -3.98 -16.39
CA SER A 120 -4.25 -4.37 -17.29
C SER A 120 -2.95 -3.57 -17.11
N ARG A 121 -2.86 -2.77 -16.05
CA ARG A 121 -1.75 -1.83 -15.83
C ARG A 121 -0.61 -2.40 -14.98
N HIS A 122 -0.72 -3.64 -14.49
CA HIS A 122 0.21 -4.20 -13.52
C HIS A 122 0.64 -5.63 -13.89
N GLU A 123 1.16 -5.78 -15.11
CA GLU A 123 1.64 -7.06 -15.68
C GLU A 123 2.65 -7.77 -14.79
N ALA A 124 3.58 -7.04 -14.16
CA ALA A 124 4.55 -7.60 -13.20
C ALA A 124 3.91 -8.31 -11.98
N TYR A 125 2.61 -8.07 -11.75
CA TYR A 125 1.82 -8.68 -10.68
C TYR A 125 0.68 -9.56 -11.24
N GLY A 126 0.79 -9.97 -12.52
CA GLY A 126 -0.19 -10.82 -13.22
C GLY A 126 -1.49 -10.12 -13.63
N MET A 127 -1.61 -8.80 -13.40
CA MET A 127 -2.83 -8.04 -13.71
C MET A 127 -2.66 -7.29 -15.04
N ASP A 128 -2.58 -8.10 -16.09
CA ASP A 128 -2.38 -7.69 -17.50
C ASP A 128 -3.70 -7.65 -18.31
N GLY A 129 -4.83 -7.89 -17.65
CA GLY A 129 -6.18 -7.93 -18.23
C GLY A 129 -6.78 -9.33 -18.35
N ASP A 130 -6.00 -10.37 -18.08
CA ASP A 130 -6.49 -11.76 -18.09
C ASP A 130 -7.23 -12.14 -16.81
N LEU A 131 -6.66 -11.78 -15.65
CA LEU A 131 -7.23 -12.12 -14.36
C LEU A 131 -8.46 -11.25 -14.05
N ILE A 132 -9.50 -11.88 -13.51
CA ILE A 132 -10.72 -11.22 -13.01
C ILE A 132 -10.90 -11.55 -11.54
N CYS A 133 -10.96 -10.54 -10.67
CA CYS A 133 -11.22 -10.72 -9.24
C CYS A 133 -12.73 -10.82 -8.99
N VAL A 134 -13.19 -11.94 -8.44
CA VAL A 134 -14.62 -12.21 -8.21
C VAL A 134 -15.01 -12.23 -6.74
N ASP A 135 -14.10 -12.63 -5.84
CA ASP A 135 -14.36 -12.66 -4.40
C ASP A 135 -13.05 -12.56 -3.61
N VAL A 136 -13.17 -12.19 -2.35
CA VAL A 136 -12.05 -12.07 -1.40
C VAL A 136 -12.43 -12.85 -0.16
N ARG A 137 -11.53 -13.71 0.36
CA ARG A 137 -11.83 -14.54 1.53
C ARG A 137 -10.62 -14.68 2.44
N ASN A 138 -10.84 -14.83 3.73
CA ASN A 138 -9.77 -15.11 4.70
C ASN A 138 -9.25 -16.55 4.61
N ARG A 139 -10.11 -17.49 4.22
CA ARG A 139 -9.77 -18.90 3.99
C ARG A 139 -10.67 -19.49 2.92
N THR A 140 -10.22 -20.60 2.34
CA THR A 140 -11.08 -21.45 1.51
C THR A 140 -11.61 -22.62 2.33
N THR A 141 -12.41 -23.48 1.70
CA THR A 141 -12.85 -24.73 2.33
C THR A 141 -11.72 -25.76 2.35
N LYS A 142 -11.70 -26.63 3.37
CA LYS A 142 -10.73 -27.74 3.43
C LYS A 142 -10.79 -28.64 2.18
N LEU A 143 -11.97 -28.80 1.59
CA LEU A 143 -12.14 -29.57 0.35
C LEU A 143 -11.39 -28.93 -0.80
N THR A 144 -11.50 -27.60 -0.97
CA THR A 144 -10.76 -26.85 -1.98
C THR A 144 -9.24 -27.00 -1.76
N GLU A 145 -8.76 -26.87 -0.53
CA GLU A 145 -7.33 -27.09 -0.22
C GLU A 145 -6.86 -28.51 -0.52
N MET A 146 -7.69 -29.52 -0.31
CA MET A 146 -7.29 -30.91 -0.55
C MET A 146 -7.29 -31.25 -2.05
N PHE A 147 -8.36 -30.91 -2.77
CA PHE A 147 -8.63 -31.46 -4.09
C PHE A 147 -8.24 -30.57 -5.27
N GLU A 148 -8.07 -29.26 -5.07
CA GLU A 148 -7.62 -28.38 -6.16
C GLU A 148 -6.19 -28.70 -6.57
N ASP A 149 -5.95 -28.60 -7.88
CA ASP A 149 -4.63 -28.80 -8.45
C ASP A 149 -3.65 -27.73 -7.91
N PRO A 150 -2.39 -28.10 -7.58
CA PRO A 150 -1.39 -27.14 -7.13
C PRO A 150 -1.19 -25.94 -8.07
N SER A 151 -1.37 -26.11 -9.38
CA SER A 151 -1.27 -25.04 -10.38
C SER A 151 -2.40 -24.00 -10.30
N SER A 152 -3.52 -24.33 -9.65
CA SER A 152 -4.60 -23.36 -9.39
C SER A 152 -4.24 -22.33 -8.32
N TRP A 153 -3.11 -22.48 -7.63
CA TRP A 153 -2.69 -21.65 -6.51
C TRP A 153 -1.54 -20.72 -6.88
N LEU A 154 -1.78 -19.43 -6.66
CA LEU A 154 -0.85 -18.35 -6.91
C LEU A 154 -0.54 -17.61 -5.60
N PHE A 155 0.58 -16.90 -5.53
CA PHE A 155 0.95 -16.08 -4.38
C PHE A 155 1.46 -14.72 -4.84
N LEU A 156 0.87 -13.66 -4.29
CA LEU A 156 1.19 -12.30 -4.67
C LEU A 156 2.02 -11.62 -3.59
N THR A 157 3.26 -11.27 -3.94
CA THR A 157 4.21 -10.57 -3.05
C THR A 157 4.67 -9.25 -3.67
N LEU A 158 5.46 -8.48 -2.92
CA LEU A 158 6.12 -7.26 -3.42
C LEU A 158 6.91 -7.48 -4.73
N ASP A 159 7.44 -8.68 -4.94
CA ASP A 159 8.27 -9.05 -6.10
C ASP A 159 7.45 -9.50 -7.32
N GLY A 160 6.17 -9.79 -7.16
CA GLY A 160 5.31 -10.21 -8.27
C GLY A 160 4.33 -11.32 -7.91
N LEU A 161 3.75 -11.92 -8.94
CA LEU A 161 2.86 -13.07 -8.84
C LEU A 161 3.65 -14.36 -9.06
N HIS A 162 3.52 -15.31 -8.15
CA HIS A 162 4.24 -16.59 -8.14
C HIS A 162 3.25 -17.76 -8.26
N GLU A 163 3.64 -18.82 -8.97
CA GLU A 163 2.83 -20.02 -9.17
C GLU A 163 3.08 -21.10 -8.11
N ASN A 164 2.24 -22.15 -8.12
CA ASN A 164 2.37 -23.35 -7.27
C ASN A 164 2.35 -23.06 -5.76
N ALA A 165 1.50 -22.14 -5.34
CA ALA A 165 1.45 -21.64 -3.96
C ALA A 165 0.47 -22.39 -3.05
N LYS A 166 0.16 -23.66 -3.34
CA LYS A 166 -0.86 -24.43 -2.59
C LYS A 166 -0.53 -24.50 -1.09
N ASP A 167 0.72 -24.79 -0.78
CA ASP A 167 1.21 -24.99 0.59
C ASP A 167 1.73 -23.71 1.27
N VAL A 168 1.63 -22.57 0.57
CA VAL A 168 2.01 -21.27 1.15
C VAL A 168 0.93 -20.84 2.13
N THR A 169 1.34 -20.48 3.36
CA THR A 169 0.41 -19.88 4.32
C THR A 169 0.14 -18.44 3.93
N SER A 170 -1.13 -18.03 3.98
CA SER A 170 -1.52 -16.65 3.72
C SER A 170 -2.59 -16.13 4.66
N ASP A 171 -2.72 -14.80 4.75
CA ASP A 171 -3.72 -14.16 5.61
C ASP A 171 -5.09 -14.04 4.91
N PHE A 172 -5.11 -13.94 3.57
CA PHE A 172 -6.32 -14.00 2.77
C PHE A 172 -6.06 -14.51 1.35
N ILE A 173 -7.14 -14.72 0.60
CA ILE A 173 -7.17 -15.33 -0.72
C ILE A 173 -8.11 -14.51 -1.62
N LEU A 174 -7.64 -14.18 -2.82
CA LEU A 174 -8.47 -13.65 -3.90
C LEU A 174 -8.91 -14.81 -4.79
N TYR A 175 -10.20 -14.86 -5.07
CA TYR A 175 -10.77 -15.81 -6.02
C TYR A 175 -10.79 -15.14 -7.37
N VAL A 176 -10.20 -15.80 -8.36
CA VAL A 176 -10.06 -15.22 -9.69
C VAL A 176 -10.42 -16.21 -10.79
N TYR A 177 -10.79 -15.69 -11.95
CA TYR A 177 -10.82 -16.43 -13.21
C TYR A 177 -9.72 -15.93 -14.14
N SER A 178 -9.34 -16.77 -15.11
CA SER A 178 -8.31 -16.51 -16.11
C SER A 178 -8.65 -17.18 -17.44
N GLU A 179 -8.57 -16.45 -18.55
CA GLU A 179 -8.75 -17.03 -19.88
C GLU A 179 -7.53 -17.86 -20.24
N LYS A 180 -6.33 -17.32 -19.97
CA LYS A 180 -5.05 -17.94 -20.32
C LYS A 180 -4.78 -19.24 -19.57
N LEU A 181 -5.17 -19.34 -18.30
CA LEU A 181 -4.87 -20.52 -17.48
C LEU A 181 -5.82 -21.68 -17.76
N ASP A 182 -7.13 -21.42 -17.91
CA ASP A 182 -8.10 -22.49 -18.12
C ASP A 182 -9.38 -22.11 -18.86
N GLN A 183 -9.38 -21.01 -19.64
CA GLN A 183 -10.54 -20.53 -20.39
C GLN A 183 -11.73 -20.19 -19.47
N MET A 184 -11.44 -19.55 -18.33
CA MET A 184 -12.42 -19.11 -17.33
C MET A 184 -13.27 -20.25 -16.74
N LYS A 185 -12.77 -21.48 -16.74
CA LYS A 185 -13.56 -22.66 -16.34
C LYS A 185 -13.66 -22.81 -14.83
N TYR A 186 -12.56 -22.64 -14.13
CA TYR A 186 -12.48 -22.87 -12.69
C TYR A 186 -11.81 -21.71 -11.97
N PHE A 187 -12.11 -21.57 -10.68
CA PHE A 187 -11.43 -20.58 -9.86
C PHE A 187 -9.93 -20.89 -9.77
N LYS A 188 -9.15 -19.83 -9.80
CA LYS A 188 -7.77 -19.79 -9.31
C LYS A 188 -7.74 -19.00 -8.02
N TYR A 189 -6.71 -19.24 -7.22
CA TYR A 189 -6.62 -18.74 -5.85
C TYR A 189 -5.32 -17.96 -5.67
N ILE A 190 -5.40 -16.64 -5.49
CA ILE A 190 -4.23 -15.81 -5.22
C ILE A 190 -4.13 -15.57 -3.72
N ARG A 191 -3.10 -16.14 -3.11
CA ARG A 191 -2.74 -15.93 -1.71
C ARG A 191 -2.09 -14.56 -1.51
N VAL A 192 -2.43 -13.87 -0.42
CA VAL A 192 -1.92 -12.54 -0.08
C VAL A 192 -1.76 -12.39 1.44
N ASN A 193 -0.76 -11.59 1.86
CA ASN A 193 -0.46 -11.32 3.27
C ASN A 193 -0.69 -9.85 3.65
N PHE A 194 -1.20 -9.61 4.85
CA PHE A 194 -1.29 -8.26 5.40
C PHE A 194 0.08 -7.65 5.69
N SER A 195 1.10 -8.49 5.96
CA SER A 195 2.47 -8.01 6.19
C SER A 195 2.98 -7.11 5.07
N ASP A 196 2.67 -7.45 3.82
CA ASP A 196 3.12 -6.69 2.65
C ASP A 196 2.35 -5.36 2.53
N LEU A 197 1.06 -5.35 2.85
CA LEU A 197 0.24 -4.12 2.90
C LEU A 197 0.70 -3.17 4.01
N TYR A 198 1.00 -3.70 5.20
CA TYR A 198 1.54 -2.90 6.30
C TYR A 198 2.96 -2.42 6.02
N TYR A 199 3.78 -3.22 5.33
CA TYR A 199 5.09 -2.80 4.88
C TYR A 199 5.01 -1.60 3.94
N VAL A 200 4.05 -1.59 3.01
CA VAL A 200 3.79 -0.41 2.15
C VAL A 200 3.48 0.82 2.99
N ALA A 201 2.58 0.71 3.98
CA ALA A 201 2.26 1.82 4.88
C ALA A 201 3.48 2.29 5.67
N GLN A 202 4.27 1.36 6.23
CA GLN A 202 5.49 1.67 6.97
C GLN A 202 6.48 2.48 6.12
N LEU A 203 6.70 2.08 4.86
CA LEU A 203 7.59 2.83 3.96
C LEU A 203 7.10 4.26 3.69
N GLN A 204 5.79 4.50 3.62
CA GLN A 204 5.26 5.87 3.50
C GLN A 204 5.48 6.69 4.77
N ILE A 205 5.30 6.08 5.94
CA ILE A 205 5.54 6.71 7.24
C ILE A 205 7.02 7.10 7.36
N ASP A 206 7.93 6.18 7.03
CA ASP A 206 9.37 6.42 7.02
C ASP A 206 9.74 7.57 6.08
N ARG A 207 9.05 7.68 4.94
CA ARG A 207 9.20 8.79 3.99
C ARG A 207 8.89 10.15 4.63
N ILE A 208 7.79 10.25 5.41
CA ILE A 208 7.44 11.48 6.15
C ILE A 208 8.53 11.80 7.17
N TYR A 209 8.98 10.81 7.94
CA TYR A 209 10.05 11.01 8.92
C TYR A 209 11.36 11.48 8.28
N ALA A 210 11.73 10.91 7.13
CA ALA A 210 12.90 11.32 6.37
C ALA A 210 12.76 12.76 5.86
N LEU A 211 11.57 13.14 5.36
CA LEU A 211 11.26 14.50 4.94
C LEU A 211 11.39 15.49 6.09
N ASP A 212 10.74 15.21 7.23
CA ASP A 212 10.79 16.05 8.42
C ASP A 212 12.22 16.28 8.91
N LEU A 213 13.02 15.21 8.98
CA LEU A 213 14.42 15.30 9.40
C LEU A 213 15.26 16.19 8.47
N LYS A 214 15.06 16.05 7.16
CA LYS A 214 15.74 16.88 6.14
C LYS A 214 15.31 18.35 6.25
N LEU A 215 14.00 18.60 6.34
CA LEU A 215 13.44 19.94 6.46
C LEU A 215 13.88 20.65 7.73
N ARG A 216 14.06 19.94 8.85
CA ARG A 216 14.52 20.53 10.12
C ARG A 216 15.83 21.29 9.98
N LYS A 217 16.79 20.77 9.20
CA LYS A 217 18.10 21.41 8.96
C LYS A 217 18.09 22.46 7.83
N LEU A 218 16.95 22.63 7.17
CA LEU A 218 16.79 23.54 6.03
C LEU A 218 16.54 24.98 6.49
N THR A 219 17.16 25.92 5.78
CA THR A 219 16.93 27.36 5.95
C THR A 219 16.59 27.95 4.58
N LYS A 220 15.84 29.06 4.56
CA LYS A 220 15.49 29.76 3.32
C LYS A 220 16.71 30.06 2.44
N LYS A 221 17.81 30.52 3.04
CA LYS A 221 19.09 30.82 2.38
C LYS A 221 19.67 29.63 1.61
N LYS A 222 19.56 28.40 2.15
CA LYS A 222 20.11 27.20 1.49
C LYS A 222 19.40 26.86 0.17
N VAL A 223 18.14 27.29 0.03
CA VAL A 223 17.30 27.01 -1.13
C VAL A 223 17.01 28.26 -1.96
N GLY A 224 17.74 29.35 -1.73
CA GLY A 224 17.60 30.59 -2.51
C GLY A 224 16.28 31.33 -2.33
N ILE A 225 15.52 31.03 -1.27
CA ILE A 225 14.27 31.74 -0.96
C ILE A 225 14.59 32.98 -0.13
N GLN A 226 14.02 34.12 -0.51
CA GLN A 226 14.11 35.39 0.24
C GLN A 226 13.21 35.35 1.50
#